data_AF-A0A328YLL7-F1
#
_entry.id   AF-A0A328YLL7-F1
#
_cell.length_a   1.000
_cell.length_b   1.000
_cell.length_c   1.000
_cell.angle_alpha   90.00
_cell.angle_beta   90.00
_cell.angle_gamma   90.00
#
_symmetry.space_group_name_H-M   'P 1'
#
loop_
_entity.id
_entity.type
_entity.pdbx_description
1 polymer ?
#
loop_
_entity_poly.entity_id
_entity_poly.type
_entity_poly.pdbx_seq_one_letter_code
_entity_poly.pdbx_strand_id
1 'polypeptide(L)'
;MELTNKKLEAVEGIANETLQNQLETISKEKVERVKSFKDFGFKRAGQNLGSWLSLKTHLNWIRDGHFVDETYNENEVEILRQQAENKILSKDEEKEKIEGDKKTAIEVLKPSIERKIKDLNDEIQQTRIDLADKTLQTGYESIKFIMYSTLVVILSFYLLFFYASTIYAAFFRNKSSLIANAGGDISLYLDSIFDVKGIFTASPILLIVYLGAFLFFAIGLIPHNIEGKNKSYYIGLSLFGALVADSMLAYKIDKGLHDLKIMAGISDGEWYFYTSINFYLVLLFGFAAYLVWGYMFEMMLKEKTKKSPDIKANIIIKGLKEEISLLRIELSNLETRIIELETQLKAIMSQLEQLKKELEKRMQNPDALSQNLTSFYMGWQQYLNNTTEFINEKDLCEQTFNEFIQSQFHLTVSAN
;
A
#
# COMPACT_ATOMS: atom_id res chain seq x y z
N MET A 1 51.92 24.51 2.96
CA MET A 1 50.80 23.86 2.26
C MET A 1 49.82 24.87 1.65
N GLU A 2 49.42 25.93 2.37
CA GLU A 2 48.53 26.97 1.81
C GLU A 2 49.10 27.76 0.61
N LEU A 3 50.41 28.07 0.60
CA LEU A 3 51.02 28.86 -0.49
C LEU A 3 51.07 28.10 -1.83
N THR A 4 51.11 26.77 -1.78
CA THR A 4 51.11 25.87 -2.95
C THR A 4 49.71 25.67 -3.53
N ASN A 5 48.65 25.68 -2.70
CA ASN A 5 47.27 25.60 -3.18
C ASN A 5 46.84 26.86 -3.93
N LYS A 6 47.19 28.05 -3.44
CA LYS A 6 46.89 29.31 -4.14
C LYS A 6 47.54 29.44 -5.51
N LYS A 7 48.71 28.81 -5.70
CA LYS A 7 49.39 28.76 -7.00
C LYS A 7 48.76 27.73 -7.95
N LEU A 8 48.23 26.61 -7.44
CA LEU A 8 47.49 25.66 -8.27
C LEU A 8 46.13 26.21 -8.69
N GLU A 9 45.39 26.86 -7.79
CA GLU A 9 44.09 27.48 -8.10
C GLU A 9 44.23 28.64 -9.10
N ALA A 10 45.31 29.43 -9.01
CA ALA A 10 45.60 30.47 -9.99
C ALA A 10 45.99 29.91 -11.37
N VAL A 11 46.66 28.76 -11.43
CA VAL A 11 47.05 28.11 -12.69
C VAL A 11 45.85 27.39 -13.34
N GLU A 12 44.96 26.78 -12.56
CA GLU A 12 43.69 26.22 -13.05
C GLU A 12 42.70 27.30 -13.52
N GLY A 13 42.64 28.46 -12.85
CA GLY A 13 41.84 29.60 -13.28
C GLY A 13 42.29 30.17 -14.62
N ILE A 14 43.59 30.35 -14.81
CA ILE A 14 44.17 30.85 -16.08
C ILE A 14 44.03 29.81 -17.21
N ALA A 15 44.16 28.52 -16.91
CA ALA A 15 43.95 27.46 -17.90
C ALA A 15 42.50 27.38 -18.37
N ASN A 16 41.52 27.55 -17.47
CA ASN A 16 40.10 27.57 -17.81
C ASN A 16 39.67 28.83 -18.57
N GLU A 17 40.21 30.01 -18.22
CA GLU A 17 40.00 31.24 -19.01
C GLU A 17 40.62 31.14 -20.40
N THR A 18 41.78 30.47 -20.54
CA THR A 18 42.43 30.28 -21.84
C THR A 18 41.68 29.24 -22.69
N LEU A 19 41.14 28.19 -22.07
CA LEU A 19 40.30 27.19 -22.74
C LEU A 19 38.92 27.76 -23.12
N GLN A 20 38.32 28.61 -22.28
CA GLN A 20 37.10 29.35 -22.60
C GLN A 20 37.32 30.39 -23.70
N ASN A 21 38.44 31.13 -23.68
CA ASN A 21 38.79 32.04 -24.78
C ASN A 21 39.10 31.28 -26.07
N GLN A 22 39.68 30.07 -25.99
CA GLN A 22 39.89 29.17 -27.14
C GLN A 22 38.57 28.58 -27.66
N LEU A 23 37.62 28.22 -26.79
CA LEU A 23 36.27 27.80 -27.16
C LEU A 23 35.44 28.96 -27.74
N GLU A 24 35.62 30.18 -27.23
CA GLU A 24 35.01 31.41 -27.79
C GLU A 24 35.67 31.84 -29.12
N THR A 25 36.94 31.51 -29.37
CA THR A 25 37.57 31.71 -30.69
C THR A 25 37.18 30.62 -31.69
N ILE A 26 36.93 29.38 -31.25
CA ILE A 26 36.35 28.32 -32.10
C ILE A 26 34.88 28.61 -32.42
N SER A 27 34.16 29.30 -31.54
CA SER A 27 32.78 29.77 -31.74
C SER A 27 32.62 30.96 -32.69
N LYS A 28 33.71 31.54 -33.22
CA LYS A 28 33.66 32.64 -34.19
C LYS A 28 34.46 32.32 -35.44
N GLU A 29 34.23 31.17 -36.06
CA GLU A 29 34.47 31.09 -37.50
C GLU A 29 33.51 32.07 -38.18
N LYS A 30 34.09 33.13 -38.75
CA LYS A 30 33.33 34.21 -39.39
C LYS A 30 32.60 33.63 -40.60
N VAL A 31 31.31 33.33 -40.42
CA VAL A 31 30.41 32.89 -41.49
C VAL A 31 30.48 33.90 -42.64
N GLU A 32 30.94 33.46 -43.81
CA GLU A 32 31.16 34.32 -44.96
C GLU A 32 29.86 34.44 -45.76
N ARG A 33 29.26 35.64 -45.79
CA ARG A 33 27.98 35.87 -46.48
C ARG A 33 28.17 35.95 -47.98
N VAL A 34 27.36 35.20 -48.71
CA VAL A 34 27.43 35.11 -50.17
C VAL A 34 26.18 35.72 -50.78
N LYS A 35 26.36 36.78 -51.59
CA LYS A 35 25.27 37.45 -52.34
C LYS A 35 24.54 36.56 -53.32
N SER A 36 25.25 35.61 -53.91
CA SER A 36 24.76 34.70 -54.94
C SER A 36 25.65 33.47 -54.95
N PHE A 37 25.12 32.33 -54.53
CA PHE A 37 25.84 31.06 -54.55
C PHE A 37 26.30 30.69 -55.96
N LYS A 38 25.54 31.09 -56.98
CA LYS A 38 25.88 30.89 -58.38
C LYS A 38 27.16 31.64 -58.80
N ASP A 39 27.25 32.93 -58.48
CA ASP A 39 28.44 33.72 -58.84
C ASP A 39 29.66 33.28 -58.02
N PHE A 40 29.42 32.86 -56.77
CA PHE A 40 30.44 32.28 -55.92
C PHE A 40 30.98 30.95 -56.47
N GLY A 41 30.09 30.07 -56.93
CA GLY A 41 30.44 28.81 -57.59
C GLY A 41 31.28 29.01 -58.83
N PHE A 42 30.89 29.95 -59.69
CA PHE A 42 31.64 30.30 -60.90
C PHE A 42 33.06 30.80 -60.58
N LYS A 43 33.19 31.68 -59.58
CA LYS A 43 34.49 32.24 -59.18
C LYS A 43 35.41 31.20 -58.55
N ARG A 44 34.88 30.34 -57.68
CA ARG A 44 35.66 29.28 -57.02
C ARG A 44 36.07 28.18 -58.01
N ALA A 45 35.22 27.86 -58.99
CA ALA A 45 35.59 26.97 -60.08
C ALA A 45 36.79 27.50 -60.86
N GLY A 46 36.80 28.81 -61.18
CA GLY A 46 37.93 29.46 -61.84
C GLY A 46 39.23 29.46 -61.04
N GLN A 47 39.16 29.66 -59.73
CA GLN A 47 40.34 29.63 -58.85
C GLN A 47 40.92 28.23 -58.66
N ASN A 48 40.10 27.19 -58.80
CA ASN A 48 40.48 25.80 -58.59
C ASN A 48 40.56 24.99 -59.90
N LEU A 49 40.58 25.67 -61.05
CA LEU A 49 40.62 25.07 -62.38
C LEU A 49 39.56 23.97 -62.59
N GLY A 50 38.37 24.14 -61.99
CA GLY A 50 37.26 23.20 -62.13
C GLY A 50 37.44 21.83 -61.46
N SER A 51 38.42 21.65 -60.56
CA SER A 51 38.70 20.36 -59.91
C SER A 51 37.53 19.81 -59.08
N TRP A 52 37.15 18.55 -59.31
CA TRP A 52 36.09 17.86 -58.57
C TRP A 52 36.38 17.70 -57.06
N LEU A 53 37.65 17.59 -56.67
CA LEU A 53 38.04 17.51 -55.25
C LEU A 53 37.80 18.84 -54.52
N SER A 54 38.11 19.95 -55.20
CA SER A 54 37.81 21.29 -54.70
C SER A 54 36.30 21.54 -54.67
N LEU A 55 35.54 21.07 -55.65
CA LEU A 55 34.07 21.12 -55.63
C LEU A 55 33.52 20.41 -54.39
N LYS A 56 33.93 19.17 -54.13
CA LYS A 56 33.52 18.40 -52.95
C LYS A 56 33.82 19.13 -51.63
N THR A 57 34.98 19.76 -51.55
CA THR A 57 35.39 20.54 -50.37
C THR A 57 34.49 21.76 -50.16
N HIS A 58 34.16 22.50 -51.21
CA HIS A 58 33.27 23.67 -51.09
C HIS A 58 31.81 23.26 -50.84
N LEU A 59 31.34 22.12 -51.36
CA LEU A 59 30.01 21.59 -51.04
C LEU A 59 29.89 21.20 -49.56
N ASN A 60 30.93 20.58 -48.99
CA ASN A 60 31.00 20.35 -47.53
C ASN A 60 30.96 21.67 -46.77
N TRP A 61 31.71 22.70 -47.21
CA TRP A 61 31.71 23.97 -46.51
C TRP A 61 30.36 24.72 -46.54
N ILE A 62 29.61 24.58 -47.63
CA ILE A 62 28.24 25.14 -47.73
C ILE A 62 27.28 24.34 -46.82
N ARG A 63 27.41 23.02 -46.76
CA ARG A 63 26.64 22.16 -45.83
C ARG A 63 26.93 22.50 -44.37
N ASP A 64 28.20 22.68 -44.04
CA ASP A 64 28.66 22.93 -42.68
C ASP A 64 28.36 24.38 -42.22
N GLY A 65 27.76 25.20 -43.09
CA GLY A 65 27.27 26.54 -42.73
C GLY A 65 28.35 27.62 -42.74
N HIS A 66 29.56 27.34 -43.26
CA HIS A 66 30.61 28.37 -43.38
C HIS A 66 30.24 29.46 -44.40
N PHE A 67 29.32 29.16 -45.32
CA PHE A 67 28.78 30.10 -46.30
C PHE A 67 27.25 30.14 -46.21
N VAL A 68 26.68 31.33 -46.01
CA VAL A 68 25.22 31.53 -45.92
C VAL A 68 24.75 32.65 -46.84
N ASP A 69 23.49 32.58 -47.26
CA ASP A 69 22.84 33.62 -48.07
C ASP A 69 22.57 34.89 -47.24
N GLU A 70 22.40 36.04 -47.90
CA GLU A 70 22.04 37.32 -47.26
C GLU A 70 20.66 37.28 -46.58
N THR A 71 19.79 36.35 -46.97
CA THR A 71 18.47 36.13 -46.38
C THR A 71 18.50 35.33 -45.06
N TYR A 72 19.68 34.84 -44.65
CA TYR A 72 19.86 34.04 -43.44
C TYR A 72 19.75 34.88 -42.16
N ASN A 73 18.73 34.61 -41.34
CA ASN A 73 18.53 35.25 -40.03
C ASN A 73 19.13 34.41 -38.90
N GLU A 74 20.39 34.68 -38.60
CA GLU A 74 21.19 34.01 -37.56
C GLU A 74 20.50 34.03 -36.17
N ASN A 75 19.82 35.12 -35.82
CA ASN A 75 19.13 35.26 -34.54
C ASN A 75 17.91 34.33 -34.41
N GLU A 76 17.18 34.08 -35.49
CA GLU A 76 15.98 33.24 -35.47
C GLU A 76 16.34 31.76 -35.35
N VAL A 77 17.39 31.33 -36.07
CA VAL A 77 17.94 29.98 -35.96
C VAL A 77 18.51 29.73 -34.57
N GLU A 78 19.23 30.70 -34.01
CA GLU A 78 19.79 30.61 -32.67
C GLU A 78 18.71 30.55 -31.58
N ILE A 79 17.63 31.35 -31.68
CA ILE A 79 16.50 31.28 -30.74
C ILE A 79 15.81 29.91 -30.80
N LEU A 80 15.58 29.37 -31.99
CA LEU A 80 14.95 28.06 -32.15
C LEU A 80 15.85 26.93 -31.61
N ARG A 81 17.16 27.05 -31.81
CA ARG A 81 18.16 26.14 -31.26
C ARG A 81 18.13 26.16 -29.73
N GLN A 82 18.21 27.33 -29.12
CA GLN A 82 18.15 27.49 -27.66
C GLN A 82 16.83 26.93 -27.09
N GLN A 83 15.71 27.15 -27.77
CA GLN A 83 14.42 26.57 -27.35
C GLN A 83 14.41 25.04 -27.40
N ALA A 84 15.02 24.43 -28.42
CA ALA A 84 15.12 22.98 -28.54
C ALA A 84 16.12 22.39 -27.54
N GLU A 85 17.27 23.03 -27.34
CA GLU A 85 18.27 22.64 -26.34
C GLU A 85 17.70 22.72 -24.91
N ASN A 86 16.94 23.77 -24.58
CA ASN A 86 16.26 23.87 -23.28
C ASN A 86 15.21 22.76 -23.07
N LYS A 87 14.47 22.38 -24.13
CA LYS A 87 13.53 21.24 -24.07
C LYS A 87 14.26 19.91 -23.88
N ILE A 88 15.43 19.73 -24.51
CA ILE A 88 16.26 18.54 -24.30
C ILE A 88 16.78 18.52 -22.86
N LEU A 89 17.32 19.64 -22.36
CA LEU A 89 17.85 19.76 -21.00
C LEU A 89 16.79 19.41 -19.96
N SER A 90 15.61 20.03 -20.03
CA SER A 90 14.49 19.73 -19.11
C SER A 90 14.05 18.26 -19.14
N LYS A 91 14.09 17.61 -20.32
CA LYS A 91 13.75 16.19 -20.45
C LYS A 91 14.86 15.27 -19.93
N ASP A 92 16.13 15.66 -20.06
CA ASP A 92 17.27 14.96 -19.46
C ASP A 92 17.24 15.08 -17.92
N GLU A 93 16.88 16.23 -17.36
CA GLU A 93 16.66 16.41 -15.92
C GLU A 93 15.51 15.52 -15.40
N GLU A 94 14.39 15.45 -16.13
CA GLU A 94 13.26 14.57 -15.81
C GLU A 94 13.68 13.09 -15.80
N LYS A 95 14.51 12.69 -16.78
CA LYS A 95 15.09 11.36 -16.87
C LYS A 95 15.96 11.05 -15.66
N GLU A 96 16.90 11.93 -15.30
CA GLU A 96 17.79 11.71 -14.14
C GLU A 96 17.00 11.55 -12.85
N LYS A 97 15.94 12.34 -12.66
CA LYS A 97 15.06 12.23 -11.49
C LYS A 97 14.38 10.85 -11.41
N ILE A 98 13.77 10.41 -12.52
CA ILE A 98 13.09 9.10 -12.59
C ILE A 98 14.09 7.94 -12.40
N GLU A 99 15.30 8.07 -12.94
CA GLU A 99 16.36 7.09 -12.78
C GLU A 99 16.86 7.02 -11.33
N GLY A 100 16.98 8.16 -10.65
CA GLY A 100 17.26 8.25 -9.21
C GLY A 100 16.16 7.62 -8.34
N ASP A 101 14.89 7.87 -8.65
CA ASP A 101 13.75 7.27 -7.95
C ASP A 101 13.73 5.74 -8.14
N LYS A 102 13.98 5.26 -9.38
CA LYS A 102 14.09 3.83 -9.69
C LYS A 102 15.23 3.18 -8.91
N LYS A 103 16.41 3.81 -8.88
CA LYS A 103 17.58 3.32 -8.16
C LYS A 103 17.30 3.20 -6.67
N THR A 104 16.66 4.21 -6.07
CA THR A 104 16.25 4.19 -4.67
C THR A 104 15.28 3.04 -4.37
N ALA A 105 14.31 2.80 -5.26
CA ALA A 105 13.37 1.69 -5.11
C ALA A 105 14.08 0.32 -5.14
N ILE A 106 15.04 0.13 -6.05
CA ILE A 106 15.75 -1.15 -6.25
C ILE A 106 16.82 -1.40 -5.19
N GLU A 107 17.64 -0.40 -4.85
CA GLU A 107 18.82 -0.59 -4.00
C GLU A 107 18.54 -0.39 -2.51
N VAL A 108 17.51 0.38 -2.15
CA VAL A 108 17.23 0.74 -0.75
C VAL A 108 15.93 0.09 -0.29
N LEU A 109 14.81 0.38 -0.96
CA LEU A 109 13.49 -0.02 -0.48
C LEU A 109 13.27 -1.53 -0.59
N LYS A 110 13.53 -2.13 -1.76
CA LYS A 110 13.33 -3.56 -1.98
C LYS A 110 14.17 -4.43 -1.03
N PRO A 111 15.50 -4.23 -0.88
CA PRO A 111 16.31 -5.03 0.02
C PRO A 111 15.95 -4.83 1.50
N SER A 112 15.49 -3.63 1.87
CA SER A 112 15.00 -3.34 3.22
C SER A 112 13.76 -4.17 3.57
N ILE A 113 12.78 -4.22 2.67
CA ILE A 113 11.56 -5.03 2.84
C ILE A 113 11.91 -6.53 2.85
N GLU A 114 12.78 -6.99 1.95
CA GLU A 114 13.24 -8.38 1.91
C GLU A 114 13.97 -8.80 3.19
N ARG A 115 14.82 -7.90 3.75
CA ARG A 115 15.49 -8.14 5.03
C ARG A 115 14.48 -8.27 6.17
N LYS A 116 13.48 -7.37 6.26
CA LYS A 116 12.41 -7.48 7.26
C LYS A 116 11.63 -8.80 7.14
N ILE A 117 11.30 -9.22 5.92
CA ILE A 117 10.65 -10.51 5.69
C ILE A 117 11.53 -11.67 6.17
N LYS A 118 12.84 -11.59 5.94
CA LYS A 118 13.79 -12.59 6.43
C LYS A 118 13.82 -12.62 7.96
N ASP A 119 13.97 -11.47 8.60
CA ASP A 119 14.03 -11.35 10.07
C ASP A 119 12.76 -11.94 10.72
N LEU A 120 11.58 -11.64 10.17
CA LEU A 120 10.30 -12.22 10.64
C LEU A 120 10.22 -13.74 10.41
N ASN A 121 10.78 -14.25 9.31
CA ASN A 121 10.84 -15.71 9.09
C ASN A 121 11.81 -16.38 10.07
N ASP A 122 12.93 -15.75 10.38
CA ASP A 122 13.88 -16.24 11.37
C ASP A 122 13.23 -16.26 12.77
N GLU A 123 12.42 -15.25 13.12
CA GLU A 123 11.62 -15.23 14.35
C GLU A 123 10.57 -16.36 14.39
N ILE A 124 9.92 -16.68 13.26
CA ILE A 124 9.02 -17.85 13.16
C ILE A 124 9.78 -19.14 13.43
N GLN A 125 10.99 -19.30 12.88
CA GLN A 125 11.81 -20.49 13.13
C GLN A 125 12.25 -20.57 14.58
N GLN A 126 12.68 -19.45 15.17
CA GLN A 126 13.06 -19.39 16.57
C GLN A 126 11.87 -19.76 17.47
N THR A 127 10.68 -19.23 17.20
CA THR A 127 9.45 -19.57 17.94
C THR A 127 9.13 -21.07 17.87
N ARG A 128 9.43 -21.73 16.74
CA ARG A 128 9.27 -23.19 16.59
C ARG A 128 10.33 -23.98 17.36
N ILE A 129 11.57 -23.51 17.38
CA ILE A 129 12.66 -24.10 18.16
C ILE A 129 12.33 -23.98 19.66
N ASP A 130 11.95 -22.78 20.13
CA ASP A 130 11.58 -22.53 21.53
C ASP A 130 10.36 -23.37 21.97
N LEU A 131 9.44 -23.65 21.04
CA LEU A 131 8.33 -24.58 21.26
C LEU A 131 8.83 -26.02 21.42
N ALA A 132 9.71 -26.48 20.52
CA ALA A 132 10.28 -27.83 20.57
C ALA A 132 11.11 -28.06 21.84
N ASP A 133 11.88 -27.05 22.25
CA ASP A 133 12.72 -27.07 23.44
C ASP A 133 11.94 -26.78 24.74
N LYS A 134 10.63 -26.51 24.65
CA LYS A 134 9.74 -26.15 25.77
C LYS A 134 10.22 -24.93 26.58
N THR A 135 11.07 -24.09 26.00
CA THR A 135 11.61 -22.87 26.60
C THR A 135 10.70 -21.67 26.38
N LEU A 136 9.68 -21.80 25.52
CA LEU A 136 8.71 -20.74 25.24
C LEU A 136 8.00 -20.27 26.52
N GLN A 137 8.31 -19.06 26.96
CA GLN A 137 7.66 -18.46 28.12
C GLN A 137 6.19 -18.18 27.80
N THR A 138 5.30 -18.95 28.39
CA THR A 138 3.88 -18.86 28.09
C THR A 138 3.19 -17.68 28.75
N GLY A 139 3.80 -17.08 29.79
CA GLY A 139 3.16 -16.04 30.60
C GLY A 139 1.97 -16.58 31.40
N TYR A 140 1.91 -17.91 31.57
CA TYR A 140 0.92 -18.60 32.37
C TYR A 140 1.18 -18.34 33.85
N GLU A 141 0.18 -17.78 34.54
CA GLU A 141 0.23 -17.61 35.98
C GLU A 141 -0.69 -18.63 36.65
N SER A 142 -0.08 -19.65 37.26
CA SER A 142 -0.82 -20.73 37.94
C SER A 142 -1.78 -20.20 39.00
N ILE A 143 -1.40 -19.13 39.71
CA ILE A 143 -2.22 -18.48 40.74
C ILE A 143 -3.50 -17.89 40.15
N LYS A 144 -3.40 -17.17 39.01
CA LYS A 144 -4.56 -16.59 38.33
C LYS A 144 -5.50 -17.69 37.83
N PHE A 145 -4.96 -18.75 37.24
CA PHE A 145 -5.77 -19.88 36.78
C PHE A 145 -6.54 -20.55 37.91
N ILE A 146 -5.85 -20.85 39.03
CA ILE A 146 -6.47 -21.47 40.21
C ILE A 146 -7.56 -20.54 40.76
N MET A 147 -7.28 -19.25 40.91
CA MET A 147 -8.25 -18.26 41.40
C MET A 147 -9.51 -18.22 40.52
N TYR A 148 -9.37 -18.07 39.20
CA TYR A 148 -10.52 -18.07 38.29
C TYR A 148 -11.27 -19.40 38.31
N SER A 149 -10.54 -20.52 38.35
CA SER A 149 -11.16 -21.85 38.38
C SER A 149 -11.95 -22.09 39.67
N THR A 150 -11.41 -21.74 40.83
CA THR A 150 -12.11 -21.83 42.11
C THR A 150 -13.36 -20.96 42.11
N LEU A 151 -13.26 -19.72 41.63
CA LEU A 151 -14.39 -18.79 41.60
C LEU A 151 -15.49 -19.26 40.64
N VAL A 152 -15.13 -19.78 39.46
CA VAL A 152 -16.07 -20.42 38.53
C VAL A 152 -16.79 -21.61 39.18
N VAL A 153 -16.08 -22.48 39.88
CA VAL A 153 -16.69 -23.64 40.56
C VAL A 153 -17.68 -23.19 41.63
N ILE A 154 -17.32 -22.21 42.46
CA ILE A 154 -18.21 -21.65 43.50
C ILE A 154 -19.45 -21.02 42.87
N LEU A 155 -19.27 -20.19 41.83
CA LEU A 155 -20.39 -19.57 41.11
C LEU A 155 -21.27 -20.61 40.40
N SER A 156 -20.69 -21.70 39.87
CA SER A 156 -21.46 -22.80 39.29
C SER A 156 -22.36 -23.46 40.34
N PHE A 157 -21.86 -23.72 41.54
CA PHE A 157 -22.72 -24.26 42.61
C PHE A 157 -23.80 -23.26 43.01
N TYR A 158 -23.46 -21.98 43.14
CA TYR A 158 -24.42 -20.93 43.43
C TYR A 158 -25.55 -20.88 42.38
N LEU A 159 -25.21 -20.80 41.09
CA LEU A 159 -26.19 -20.73 40.00
C LEU A 159 -27.02 -22.01 39.90
N LEU A 160 -26.42 -23.19 40.13
CA LEU A 160 -27.15 -24.45 40.14
C LEU A 160 -28.25 -24.45 41.21
N PHE A 161 -27.92 -24.09 42.45
CA PHE A 161 -28.89 -24.02 43.54
C PHE A 161 -29.89 -22.88 43.35
N PHE A 162 -29.44 -21.73 42.84
CA PHE A 162 -30.29 -20.60 42.50
C PHE A 162 -31.37 -21.01 41.49
N TYR A 163 -30.97 -21.53 40.32
CA TYR A 163 -31.91 -21.91 39.27
C TYR A 163 -32.77 -23.12 39.68
N ALA A 164 -32.22 -24.08 40.41
CA ALA A 164 -33.03 -25.17 40.97
C ALA A 164 -34.11 -24.61 41.92
N SER A 165 -33.74 -23.70 42.83
CA SER A 165 -34.68 -23.09 43.76
C SER A 165 -35.73 -22.25 43.03
N THR A 166 -35.36 -21.46 42.03
CA THR A 166 -36.31 -20.60 41.32
C THR A 166 -37.24 -21.42 40.43
N ILE A 167 -36.77 -22.47 39.75
CA ILE A 167 -37.64 -23.36 38.98
C ILE A 167 -38.63 -24.09 39.90
N TYR A 168 -38.16 -24.59 41.05
CA TYR A 168 -39.05 -25.19 42.05
C TYR A 168 -40.11 -24.20 42.54
N ALA A 169 -39.68 -23.02 42.98
CA ALA A 169 -40.54 -21.97 43.49
C ALA A 169 -41.57 -21.48 42.44
N ALA A 170 -41.18 -21.41 41.16
CA ALA A 170 -42.02 -20.90 40.09
C ALA A 170 -43.02 -21.93 39.55
N PHE A 171 -42.70 -23.23 39.55
CA PHE A 171 -43.53 -24.25 38.90
C PHE A 171 -44.16 -25.26 39.85
N PHE A 172 -43.54 -25.56 40.99
CA PHE A 172 -43.90 -26.72 41.81
C PHE A 172 -44.25 -26.37 43.26
N ARG A 173 -44.02 -25.13 43.69
CA ARG A 173 -44.37 -24.66 45.03
C ARG A 173 -45.89 -24.69 45.24
N ASN A 174 -46.34 -25.57 46.14
CA ASN A 174 -47.76 -25.71 46.46
C ASN A 174 -48.21 -24.63 47.46
N LYS A 175 -48.82 -23.57 46.90
CA LYS A 175 -49.27 -22.39 47.63
C LYS A 175 -50.25 -22.69 48.77
N SER A 176 -51.20 -23.61 48.55
CA SER A 176 -52.22 -23.99 49.54
C SER A 176 -51.63 -24.74 50.73
N SER A 177 -50.67 -25.63 50.49
CA SER A 177 -50.00 -26.39 51.56
C SER A 177 -49.09 -25.52 52.44
N LEU A 178 -48.50 -24.47 51.86
CA LEU A 178 -47.63 -23.54 52.60
C LEU A 178 -48.43 -22.71 53.60
N ILE A 179 -49.58 -22.18 53.19
CA ILE A 179 -50.45 -21.40 54.07
C ILE A 179 -51.02 -22.28 55.19
N ALA A 180 -51.40 -23.52 54.88
CA ALA A 180 -51.90 -24.47 55.87
C ALA A 180 -50.84 -24.87 56.93
N ASN A 181 -49.56 -24.91 56.55
CA ASN A 181 -48.46 -25.33 57.42
C ASN A 181 -47.68 -24.17 58.07
N ALA A 182 -47.93 -22.91 57.67
CA ALA A 182 -47.10 -21.76 58.08
C ALA A 182 -47.43 -21.17 59.46
N GLY A 183 -48.59 -21.47 60.05
CA GLY A 183 -48.96 -20.92 61.37
C GLY A 183 -48.89 -19.37 61.42
N GLY A 184 -48.53 -18.78 62.57
CA GLY A 184 -48.46 -17.32 62.76
C GLY A 184 -47.29 -16.59 62.08
N ASP A 185 -46.32 -17.30 61.51
CA ASP A 185 -45.10 -16.73 60.88
C ASP A 185 -45.18 -16.72 59.34
N ILE A 186 -46.37 -16.50 58.81
CA ILE A 186 -46.65 -16.42 57.37
C ILE A 186 -45.74 -15.39 56.66
N SER A 187 -45.38 -14.28 57.30
CA SER A 187 -44.52 -13.24 56.72
C SER A 187 -43.12 -13.74 56.33
N LEU A 188 -42.53 -14.67 57.08
CA LEU A 188 -41.18 -15.17 56.81
C LEU A 188 -41.14 -16.09 55.57
N TYR A 189 -42.24 -16.82 55.33
CA TYR A 189 -42.40 -17.69 54.16
C TYR A 189 -42.84 -16.92 52.91
N LEU A 190 -43.53 -15.78 53.09
CA LEU A 190 -44.03 -14.92 52.02
C LEU A 190 -43.01 -13.97 51.41
N ASP A 191 -41.86 -13.75 52.05
CA ASP A 191 -40.78 -12.95 51.47
C ASP A 191 -39.57 -13.82 51.04
N SER A 192 -39.60 -15.13 51.31
CA SER A 192 -38.57 -16.05 50.84
C SER A 192 -38.75 -16.38 49.36
N ILE A 193 -37.93 -15.71 48.53
CA ILE A 193 -37.74 -15.97 47.09
C ILE A 193 -37.13 -17.36 46.84
N PHE A 194 -36.30 -17.83 47.78
CA PHE A 194 -35.63 -19.11 47.73
C PHE A 194 -36.36 -20.18 48.54
N ASP A 195 -36.47 -21.39 48.00
CA ASP A 195 -37.10 -22.54 48.65
C ASP A 195 -36.09 -23.69 48.78
N VAL A 196 -35.23 -23.55 49.80
CA VAL A 196 -34.18 -24.53 50.11
C VAL A 196 -34.79 -25.89 50.47
N LYS A 197 -35.91 -25.92 51.20
CA LYS A 197 -36.57 -27.19 51.56
C LYS A 197 -37.10 -27.90 50.32
N GLY A 198 -37.64 -27.17 49.36
CA GLY A 198 -38.15 -27.69 48.10
C GLY A 198 -37.11 -28.45 47.25
N ILE A 199 -35.86 -27.98 47.23
CA ILE A 199 -34.79 -28.56 46.39
C ILE A 199 -34.01 -29.69 47.06
N PHE A 200 -34.17 -29.89 48.38
CA PHE A 200 -33.54 -30.98 49.14
C PHE A 200 -34.52 -32.07 49.61
N THR A 201 -35.82 -31.85 49.46
CA THR A 201 -36.83 -32.88 49.77
C THR A 201 -36.95 -33.87 48.61
N ALA A 202 -36.64 -35.14 48.86
CA ALA A 202 -36.66 -36.19 47.84
C ALA A 202 -38.03 -36.26 47.12
N SER A 203 -38.03 -35.94 45.83
CA SER A 203 -39.22 -35.92 44.98
C SER A 203 -38.84 -36.16 43.51
N PRO A 204 -39.67 -36.83 42.70
CA PRO A 204 -39.46 -36.94 41.25
C PRO A 204 -39.31 -35.58 40.56
N ILE A 205 -39.88 -34.52 41.15
CA ILE A 205 -39.80 -33.13 40.67
C ILE A 205 -38.35 -32.63 40.66
N LEU A 206 -37.50 -33.09 41.59
CA LEU A 206 -36.11 -32.66 41.68
C LEU A 206 -35.33 -32.92 40.38
N LEU A 207 -35.63 -34.02 39.67
CA LEU A 207 -34.99 -34.34 38.41
C LEU A 207 -35.25 -33.25 37.37
N ILE A 208 -36.50 -32.80 37.24
CA ILE A 208 -36.89 -31.74 36.31
C ILE A 208 -36.26 -30.40 36.73
N VAL A 209 -36.23 -30.12 38.04
CA VAL A 209 -35.70 -28.88 38.59
C VAL A 209 -34.19 -28.76 38.34
N TYR A 210 -33.40 -29.80 38.62
CA TYR A 210 -31.95 -29.77 38.39
C TYR A 210 -31.59 -29.84 36.90
N LEU A 211 -32.31 -30.65 36.09
CA LEU A 211 -32.11 -30.63 34.63
C LEU A 211 -32.46 -29.26 34.02
N GLY A 212 -33.52 -28.62 34.52
CA GLY A 212 -33.88 -27.26 34.14
C GLY A 212 -32.79 -26.25 34.50
N ALA A 213 -32.17 -26.38 35.67
CA ALA A 213 -31.03 -25.54 36.04
C ALA A 213 -29.83 -25.74 35.11
N PHE A 214 -29.54 -26.98 34.68
CA PHE A 214 -28.49 -27.26 33.68
C PHE A 214 -28.76 -26.65 32.30
N LEU A 215 -30.02 -26.43 31.93
CA LEU A 215 -30.36 -25.78 30.66
C LEU A 215 -29.85 -24.32 30.61
N PHE A 216 -29.89 -23.60 31.74
CA PHE A 216 -29.30 -22.26 31.84
C PHE A 216 -27.77 -22.28 31.70
N PHE A 217 -27.10 -23.29 32.27
CA PHE A 217 -25.67 -23.50 32.03
C PHE A 217 -25.35 -23.81 30.56
N ALA A 218 -26.18 -24.62 29.89
CA ALA A 218 -25.99 -24.93 28.48
C ALA A 218 -26.07 -23.68 27.62
N ILE A 219 -27.02 -22.78 27.90
CA ILE A 219 -27.13 -21.46 27.26
C ILE A 219 -25.87 -20.62 27.55
N GLY A 220 -25.32 -20.69 28.77
CA GLY A 220 -24.11 -19.98 29.18
C GLY A 220 -22.84 -20.42 28.47
N LEU A 221 -22.80 -21.64 27.96
CA LEU A 221 -21.67 -22.14 27.19
C LEU A 221 -21.70 -21.70 25.72
N ILE A 222 -22.87 -21.31 25.19
CA ILE A 222 -23.05 -20.93 23.77
C ILE A 222 -22.12 -19.77 23.38
N PRO A 223 -22.03 -18.64 24.13
CA PRO A 223 -21.16 -17.54 23.77
C PRO A 223 -19.67 -17.90 23.63
N HIS A 224 -19.23 -18.94 24.35
CA HIS A 224 -17.83 -19.34 24.41
C HIS A 224 -17.43 -20.34 23.31
N ASN A 225 -18.40 -21.01 22.69
CA ASN A 225 -18.17 -22.01 21.63
C ASN A 225 -18.37 -21.46 20.20
N ILE A 226 -18.81 -20.22 20.05
CA ILE A 226 -19.04 -19.61 18.74
C ILE A 226 -17.75 -18.95 18.21
N GLU A 227 -17.34 -19.37 17.02
CA GLU A 227 -16.22 -18.82 16.25
C GLU A 227 -16.70 -18.24 14.90
N GLY A 228 -16.05 -17.20 14.38
CA GLY A 228 -16.32 -16.63 13.05
C GLY A 228 -16.57 -15.11 13.00
N LYS A 229 -16.73 -14.57 11.77
CA LYS A 229 -16.87 -13.13 11.51
C LYS A 229 -18.07 -12.47 12.20
N ASN A 230 -19.16 -13.21 12.41
CA ASN A 230 -20.40 -12.70 13.02
C ASN A 230 -20.55 -13.06 14.51
N LYS A 231 -19.44 -13.43 15.19
CA LYS A 231 -19.45 -13.90 16.58
C LYS A 231 -20.21 -12.98 17.53
N SER A 232 -20.01 -11.67 17.45
CA SER A 232 -20.65 -10.70 18.35
C SER A 232 -22.19 -10.72 18.25
N TYR A 233 -22.73 -10.95 17.05
CA TYR A 233 -24.19 -10.99 16.84
C TYR A 233 -24.82 -12.20 17.53
N TYR A 234 -24.25 -13.40 17.33
CA TYR A 234 -24.79 -14.62 17.95
C TYR A 234 -24.60 -14.65 19.47
N ILE A 235 -23.49 -14.08 19.98
CA ILE A 235 -23.30 -13.87 21.42
C ILE A 235 -24.41 -12.96 21.97
N GLY A 236 -24.67 -11.83 21.30
CA GLY A 236 -25.73 -10.91 21.69
C GLY A 236 -27.11 -11.56 21.70
N LEU A 237 -27.42 -12.38 20.68
CA LEU A 237 -28.69 -13.11 20.59
C LEU A 237 -28.85 -14.13 21.73
N SER A 238 -27.80 -14.87 22.05
CA SER A 238 -27.81 -15.85 23.16
C SER A 238 -27.99 -15.17 24.52
N LEU A 239 -27.28 -14.06 24.77
CA LEU A 239 -27.43 -13.28 26.00
C LEU A 239 -28.82 -12.65 26.11
N PHE A 240 -29.37 -12.14 25.02
CA PHE A 240 -30.74 -11.62 24.98
C PHE A 240 -31.77 -12.72 25.27
N GLY A 241 -31.60 -13.91 24.69
CA GLY A 241 -32.45 -15.07 24.99
C GLY A 241 -32.41 -15.47 26.47
N ALA A 242 -31.20 -15.50 27.06
CA ALA A 242 -31.03 -15.75 28.49
C ALA A 242 -31.71 -14.68 29.36
N LEU A 243 -31.57 -13.39 29.00
CA LEU A 243 -32.24 -12.29 29.71
C LEU A 243 -33.77 -12.42 29.66
N VAL A 244 -34.34 -12.78 28.51
CA VAL A 244 -35.78 -12.99 28.36
C VAL A 244 -36.23 -14.17 29.22
N ALA A 245 -35.51 -15.30 29.18
CA ALA A 245 -35.83 -16.48 29.99
C ALA A 245 -35.79 -16.16 31.50
N ASP A 246 -34.74 -15.47 31.96
CA ASP A 246 -34.61 -15.06 33.37
C ASP A 246 -35.68 -14.05 33.77
N SER A 247 -36.05 -13.12 32.88
CA SER A 247 -37.15 -12.17 33.12
C SER A 247 -38.49 -12.90 33.25
N MET A 248 -38.73 -13.96 32.46
CA MET A 248 -39.94 -14.78 32.59
C MET A 248 -39.96 -15.57 33.91
N LEU A 249 -38.83 -16.10 34.37
CA LEU A 249 -38.72 -16.73 35.68
C LEU A 249 -38.98 -15.73 36.81
N ALA A 250 -38.35 -14.57 36.76
CA ALA A 250 -38.55 -13.49 37.73
C ALA A 250 -40.02 -13.06 37.80
N TYR A 251 -40.67 -12.87 36.64
CA TYR A 251 -42.10 -12.55 36.57
C TYR A 251 -42.95 -13.62 37.26
N LYS A 252 -42.66 -14.90 36.99
CA LYS A 252 -43.44 -16.01 37.54
C LYS A 252 -43.27 -16.16 39.05
N ILE A 253 -42.06 -15.94 39.56
CA ILE A 253 -41.78 -15.91 40.99
C ILE A 253 -42.51 -14.76 41.67
N ASP A 254 -42.38 -13.55 41.12
CA ASP A 254 -42.98 -12.35 41.71
C ASP A 254 -44.52 -12.44 41.72
N LYS A 255 -45.12 -12.90 40.62
CA LYS A 255 -46.55 -13.21 40.57
C LYS A 255 -46.94 -14.26 41.62
N GLY A 256 -46.15 -15.32 41.73
CA GLY A 256 -46.36 -16.37 42.70
C GLY A 256 -46.35 -15.87 44.14
N LEU A 257 -45.47 -14.92 44.44
CA LEU A 257 -45.35 -14.25 45.73
C LEU A 257 -46.55 -13.34 46.02
N HIS A 258 -46.98 -12.57 45.02
CA HIS A 258 -48.15 -11.71 45.14
C HIS A 258 -49.43 -12.52 45.37
N ASP A 259 -49.65 -13.60 44.59
CA ASP A 259 -50.79 -14.50 44.79
C ASP A 259 -50.81 -15.08 46.22
N LEU A 260 -49.64 -15.42 46.77
CA LEU A 260 -49.52 -15.89 48.15
C LEU A 260 -49.87 -14.79 49.17
N LYS A 261 -49.49 -13.54 48.91
CA LYS A 261 -49.87 -12.38 49.75
C LYS A 261 -51.38 -12.12 49.70
N ILE A 262 -52.03 -12.30 48.55
CA ILE A 262 -53.50 -12.24 48.43
C ILE A 262 -54.14 -13.39 49.23
N MET A 263 -53.69 -14.63 49.04
CA MET A 263 -54.26 -15.80 49.74
C MET A 263 -54.07 -15.73 51.26
N ALA A 264 -53.03 -15.03 51.73
CA ALA A 264 -52.78 -14.77 53.15
C ALA A 264 -53.59 -13.58 53.71
N GLY A 265 -54.37 -12.87 52.89
CA GLY A 265 -55.15 -11.70 53.30
C GLY A 265 -54.31 -10.45 53.61
N ILE A 266 -53.08 -10.37 53.08
CA ILE A 266 -52.12 -9.28 53.35
C ILE A 266 -52.15 -8.22 52.23
N SER A 267 -52.72 -8.53 51.06
CA SER A 267 -52.70 -7.66 49.88
C SER A 267 -53.99 -7.76 49.09
N ASP A 268 -54.63 -6.62 48.80
CA ASP A 268 -55.85 -6.50 47.97
C ASP A 268 -55.63 -5.69 46.66
N GLY A 269 -54.39 -5.29 46.35
CA GLY A 269 -54.09 -4.33 45.29
C GLY A 269 -53.76 -4.93 43.91
N GLU A 270 -53.94 -4.13 42.85
CA GLU A 270 -53.44 -4.44 41.50
C GLU A 270 -51.91 -4.60 41.50
N TRP A 271 -51.43 -5.70 40.90
CA TRP A 271 -49.99 -6.00 40.82
C TRP A 271 -49.43 -5.77 39.43
N TYR A 272 -48.31 -5.04 39.41
CA TYR A 272 -47.52 -4.78 38.23
C TYR A 272 -46.08 -5.25 38.47
N PHE A 273 -45.60 -6.20 37.67
CA PHE A 273 -44.27 -6.80 37.87
C PHE A 273 -43.13 -5.77 37.81
N TYR A 274 -43.26 -4.71 37.00
CA TYR A 274 -42.23 -3.70 36.80
C TYR A 274 -42.10 -2.71 37.97
N THR A 275 -43.01 -2.73 38.95
CA THR A 275 -42.87 -1.95 40.19
C THR A 275 -42.39 -2.80 41.36
N SER A 276 -42.32 -4.13 41.20
CA SER A 276 -41.90 -5.03 42.27
C SER A 276 -40.40 -5.11 42.41
N ILE A 277 -39.89 -4.82 43.61
CA ILE A 277 -38.49 -5.03 43.97
C ILE A 277 -38.07 -6.50 43.83
N ASN A 278 -38.98 -7.44 44.12
CA ASN A 278 -38.67 -8.87 44.11
C ASN A 278 -38.39 -9.39 42.68
N PHE A 279 -39.09 -8.84 41.69
CA PHE A 279 -38.80 -9.10 40.28
C PHE A 279 -37.35 -8.75 39.95
N TYR A 280 -36.92 -7.53 40.30
CA TYR A 280 -35.56 -7.07 40.04
C TYR A 280 -34.50 -7.81 40.86
N LEU A 281 -34.81 -8.21 42.10
CA LEU A 281 -33.90 -9.01 42.91
C LEU A 281 -33.67 -10.40 42.31
N VAL A 282 -34.72 -11.08 41.83
CA VAL A 282 -34.57 -12.36 41.14
C VAL A 282 -33.73 -12.19 39.87
N LEU A 283 -34.00 -11.15 39.09
CA LEU A 283 -33.25 -10.88 37.86
C LEU A 283 -31.77 -10.55 38.15
N LEU A 284 -31.49 -9.76 39.18
CA LEU A 284 -30.13 -9.40 39.59
C LEU A 284 -29.36 -10.64 40.07
N PHE A 285 -29.92 -11.41 41.00
CA PHE A 285 -29.26 -12.58 41.58
C PHE A 285 -29.15 -13.77 40.62
N GLY A 286 -29.97 -13.81 39.58
CA GLY A 286 -29.88 -14.78 38.49
C GLY A 286 -29.01 -14.28 37.34
N PHE A 287 -29.55 -13.39 36.53
CA PHE A 287 -28.93 -12.96 35.27
C PHE A 287 -27.60 -12.22 35.47
N ALA A 288 -27.50 -11.31 36.44
CA ALA A 288 -26.23 -10.60 36.65
C ALA A 288 -25.14 -11.53 37.21
N ALA A 289 -25.50 -12.43 38.13
CA ALA A 289 -24.58 -13.47 38.61
C ALA A 289 -24.15 -14.42 37.49
N TYR A 290 -25.07 -14.73 36.56
CA TYR A 290 -24.80 -15.51 35.36
C TYR A 290 -23.82 -14.80 34.40
N LEU A 291 -23.94 -13.49 34.19
CA LEU A 291 -22.96 -12.71 33.42
C LEU A 291 -21.58 -12.73 34.07
N VAL A 292 -21.51 -12.55 35.40
CA VAL A 292 -20.25 -12.62 36.15
C VAL A 292 -19.62 -14.00 36.02
N TRP A 293 -20.42 -15.07 36.12
CA TRP A 293 -19.96 -16.44 35.90
C TRP A 293 -19.38 -16.64 34.50
N GLY A 294 -20.08 -16.20 33.45
CA GLY A 294 -19.61 -16.34 32.06
C GLY A 294 -18.30 -15.58 31.81
N TYR A 295 -18.18 -14.36 32.34
CA TYR A 295 -16.94 -13.59 32.26
C TYR A 295 -15.76 -14.27 32.99
N MET A 296 -16.00 -14.79 34.19
CA MET A 296 -14.99 -15.52 34.96
C MET A 296 -14.59 -16.83 34.27
N PHE A 297 -15.54 -17.52 33.64
CA PHE A 297 -15.30 -18.71 32.83
C PHE A 297 -14.43 -18.39 31.61
N GLU A 298 -14.68 -17.28 30.91
CA GLU A 298 -13.83 -16.84 29.81
C GLU A 298 -12.39 -16.54 30.28
N MET A 299 -12.22 -15.89 31.44
CA MET A 299 -10.90 -15.63 32.00
C MET A 299 -10.16 -16.91 32.40
N MET A 300 -10.87 -17.88 32.97
CA MET A 300 -10.32 -19.21 33.25
C MET A 300 -9.87 -19.91 31.95
N LEU A 301 -10.67 -19.87 30.88
CA LEU A 301 -10.32 -20.45 29.59
C LEU A 301 -9.11 -19.75 28.97
N LYS A 302 -9.05 -18.41 28.98
CA LYS A 302 -7.90 -17.64 28.49
C LYS A 302 -6.62 -17.98 29.24
N GLU A 303 -6.68 -18.18 30.55
CA GLU A 303 -5.50 -18.58 31.31
C GLU A 303 -5.12 -20.04 31.05
N LYS A 304 -6.10 -20.92 30.81
CA LYS A 304 -5.85 -22.31 30.39
C LYS A 304 -5.22 -22.39 28.99
N THR A 305 -5.63 -21.56 28.04
CA THR A 305 -5.03 -21.54 26.70
C THR A 305 -3.61 -21.00 26.71
N LYS A 306 -3.25 -20.12 27.66
CA LYS A 306 -1.83 -19.77 27.90
C LYS A 306 -1.01 -20.99 28.34
N LYS A 307 -1.60 -21.97 29.01
CA LYS A 307 -0.87 -23.17 29.48
C LYS A 307 -0.32 -24.01 28.31
N SER A 308 -0.94 -24.00 27.14
CA SER A 308 -0.44 -24.75 25.97
C SER A 308 0.55 -23.90 25.16
N PRO A 309 1.85 -24.21 25.22
CA PRO A 309 2.85 -23.48 24.46
C PRO A 309 2.58 -23.57 22.94
N ASP A 310 2.00 -24.67 22.46
CA ASP A 310 1.61 -24.87 21.06
C ASP A 310 0.58 -23.84 20.57
N ILE A 311 -0.42 -23.52 21.39
CA ILE A 311 -1.45 -22.54 20.99
C ILE A 311 -0.83 -21.14 20.95
N LYS A 312 0.03 -20.80 21.92
CA LYS A 312 0.71 -19.50 21.93
C LYS A 312 1.67 -19.35 20.75
N ALA A 313 2.49 -20.37 20.47
CA ALA A 313 3.37 -20.40 19.31
C ALA A 313 2.57 -20.23 18.02
N ASN A 314 1.44 -20.92 17.87
CA ASN A 314 0.57 -20.77 16.69
C ASN A 314 0.00 -19.36 16.55
N ILE A 315 -0.38 -18.69 17.65
CA ILE A 315 -0.86 -17.29 17.62
C ILE A 315 0.27 -16.35 17.17
N ILE A 316 1.47 -16.49 17.74
CA ILE A 316 2.64 -15.68 17.38
C ILE A 316 2.99 -15.89 15.90
N ILE A 317 3.14 -17.15 15.48
CA ILE A 317 3.44 -17.51 14.09
C ILE A 317 2.37 -16.99 13.13
N LYS A 318 1.09 -17.01 13.52
CA LYS A 318 0.01 -16.47 12.70
C LYS A 318 0.14 -14.95 12.53
N GLY A 319 0.41 -14.21 13.61
CA GLY A 319 0.64 -12.77 13.55
C GLY A 319 1.82 -12.41 12.66
N LEU A 320 2.97 -13.08 12.84
CA LEU A 320 4.16 -12.87 12.02
C LEU A 320 3.90 -13.19 10.53
N LYS A 321 3.11 -14.24 10.23
CA LYS A 321 2.72 -14.56 8.85
C LYS A 321 1.80 -13.51 8.22
N GLU A 322 0.89 -12.94 8.99
CA GLU A 322 0.03 -11.85 8.52
C GLU A 322 0.87 -10.60 8.18
N GLU A 323 1.86 -10.27 9.01
CA GLU A 323 2.80 -9.18 8.74
C GLU A 323 3.67 -9.45 7.50
N ILE A 324 4.21 -10.66 7.35
CA ILE A 324 4.92 -11.08 6.13
C ILE A 324 4.01 -10.94 4.90
N SER A 325 2.73 -11.29 5.02
CA SER A 325 1.78 -11.16 3.91
C SER A 325 1.60 -9.69 3.50
N LEU A 326 1.53 -8.77 4.47
CA LEU A 326 1.43 -7.34 4.19
C LEU A 326 2.70 -6.81 3.51
N LEU A 327 3.88 -7.17 4.02
CA LEU A 327 5.17 -6.79 3.42
C LEU A 327 5.33 -7.35 2.00
N ARG A 328 4.81 -8.55 1.71
CA ARG A 328 4.82 -9.10 0.34
C ARG A 328 3.91 -8.33 -0.61
N ILE A 329 2.78 -7.83 -0.12
CA ILE A 329 1.90 -6.94 -0.91
C ILE A 329 2.64 -5.62 -1.18
N GLU A 330 3.29 -5.04 -0.19
CA GLU A 330 4.11 -3.84 -0.35
C GLU A 330 5.23 -4.04 -1.38
N LEU A 331 5.92 -5.18 -1.34
CA LEU A 331 6.96 -5.53 -2.30
C LEU A 331 6.40 -5.66 -3.73
N SER A 332 5.24 -6.31 -3.89
CA SER A 332 4.56 -6.41 -5.20
C SER A 332 4.16 -5.02 -5.76
N ASN A 333 3.67 -4.13 -4.89
CA ASN A 333 3.35 -2.76 -5.28
C ASN A 333 4.62 -1.98 -5.68
N LEU A 334 5.72 -2.18 -4.97
CA LEU A 334 7.02 -1.58 -5.30
C LEU A 334 7.54 -2.08 -6.65
N GLU A 335 7.41 -3.37 -6.95
CA GLU A 335 7.78 -3.96 -8.24
C GLU A 335 6.93 -3.38 -9.38
N THR A 336 5.63 -3.22 -9.16
CA THR A 336 4.73 -2.54 -10.12
C THR A 336 5.20 -1.11 -10.38
N ARG A 337 5.57 -0.39 -9.32
CA ARG A 337 6.09 0.98 -9.43
C ARG A 337 7.40 1.05 -10.21
N ILE A 338 8.30 0.08 -10.03
CA ILE A 338 9.55 0.00 -10.81
C ILE A 338 9.25 -0.18 -12.29
N ILE A 339 8.30 -1.04 -12.65
CA ILE A 339 7.88 -1.26 -14.05
C ILE A 339 7.29 0.02 -14.66
N GLU A 340 6.48 0.76 -13.90
CA GLU A 340 5.95 2.06 -14.32
C GLU A 340 7.08 3.07 -14.59
N LEU A 341 8.04 3.20 -13.68
CA LEU A 341 9.20 4.08 -13.84
C LEU A 341 10.04 3.69 -15.05
N GLU A 342 10.24 2.39 -15.30
CA GLU A 342 10.93 1.90 -16.50
C GLU A 342 10.20 2.27 -17.80
N THR A 343 8.88 2.20 -17.78
CA THR A 343 8.05 2.56 -18.94
C THR A 343 8.12 4.06 -19.20
N GLN A 344 8.06 4.88 -18.15
CA GLN A 344 8.25 6.33 -18.23
C GLN A 344 9.63 6.71 -18.76
N LEU A 345 10.68 6.05 -18.27
CA LEU A 345 12.06 6.28 -18.71
C LEU A 345 12.22 5.95 -20.20
N LYS A 346 11.68 4.83 -20.68
CA LYS A 346 11.66 4.50 -22.12
C LYS A 346 10.92 5.54 -22.95
N ALA A 347 9.79 6.05 -22.46
CA ALA A 347 9.03 7.08 -23.16
C ALA A 347 9.82 8.39 -23.28
N ILE A 348 10.48 8.83 -22.19
CA ILE A 348 11.32 10.03 -22.19
C ILE A 348 12.53 9.86 -23.10
N MET A 349 13.20 8.70 -23.08
CA MET A 349 14.31 8.41 -24.00
C MET A 349 13.86 8.51 -25.47
N SER A 350 12.68 7.98 -25.80
CA SER A 350 12.14 8.10 -27.16
C SER A 350 11.82 9.55 -27.53
N GLN A 351 11.29 10.34 -26.59
CA GLN A 351 11.02 11.78 -26.81
C GLN A 351 12.32 12.57 -27.01
N LEU A 352 13.34 12.28 -26.21
CA LEU A 352 14.67 12.88 -26.34
C LEU A 352 15.29 12.57 -27.70
N GLU A 353 15.19 11.33 -28.17
CA GLU A 353 15.72 10.95 -29.49
C GLU A 353 14.97 11.66 -30.62
N GLN A 354 13.64 11.80 -30.52
CA GLN A 354 12.85 12.57 -31.48
C GLN A 354 13.21 14.05 -31.46
N LEU A 355 13.35 14.66 -30.29
CA LEU A 355 13.74 16.07 -30.14
C LEU A 355 15.14 16.33 -30.72
N LYS A 356 16.09 15.41 -30.49
CA LYS A 356 17.44 15.50 -31.08
C LYS A 356 17.40 15.41 -32.60
N LYS A 357 16.63 14.48 -33.17
CA LYS A 357 16.43 14.36 -34.62
C LYS A 357 15.72 15.59 -35.21
N GLU A 358 14.74 16.14 -34.51
CA GLU A 358 14.04 17.35 -34.95
C GLU A 358 14.94 18.58 -34.92
N LEU A 359 15.79 18.71 -33.88
CA LEU A 359 16.81 19.76 -33.80
C LEU A 359 17.78 19.66 -34.97
N GLU A 360 18.34 18.47 -35.23
CA GLU A 360 19.26 18.23 -36.34
C GLU A 360 18.62 18.59 -37.70
N LYS A 361 17.36 18.17 -37.90
CA LYS A 361 16.59 18.51 -39.11
C LYS A 361 16.26 20.00 -39.24
N ARG A 362 16.01 20.71 -38.14
CA ARG A 362 15.72 22.16 -38.17
C ARG A 362 16.98 23.00 -38.38
N MET A 363 18.12 22.55 -37.88
CA MET A 363 19.41 23.20 -38.11
C MET A 363 19.81 23.16 -39.59
N GLN A 364 19.45 22.10 -40.30
CA GLN A 364 19.62 21.97 -41.74
C GLN A 364 18.30 22.34 -42.43
N ASN A 365 17.98 23.62 -42.70
CA ASN A 365 16.84 23.95 -43.56
C ASN A 365 17.03 23.26 -44.93
N PRO A 366 16.39 22.09 -45.21
CA PRO A 366 16.86 21.20 -46.26
C PRO A 366 16.63 21.81 -47.64
N ASP A 367 15.53 22.56 -47.76
CA ASP A 367 15.12 23.20 -49.00
C ASP A 367 16.04 24.38 -49.33
N ALA A 368 16.35 25.22 -48.33
CA ALA A 368 17.29 26.33 -48.53
C ALA A 368 18.72 25.83 -48.79
N LEU A 369 19.17 24.78 -48.08
CA LEU A 369 20.49 24.20 -48.29
C LEU A 369 20.60 23.54 -49.67
N SER A 370 19.59 22.77 -50.08
CA SER A 370 19.52 22.17 -51.43
C SER A 370 19.54 23.24 -52.51
N GLN A 371 18.77 24.33 -52.33
CA GLN A 371 18.74 25.45 -53.26
C GLN A 371 20.11 26.15 -53.35
N ASN A 372 20.79 26.35 -52.23
CA ASN A 372 22.13 26.95 -52.16
C ASN A 372 23.20 26.07 -52.83
N LEU A 373 23.21 24.77 -52.53
CA LEU A 373 24.12 23.79 -53.12
C LEU A 373 23.91 23.66 -54.64
N THR A 374 22.65 23.60 -55.08
CA THR A 374 22.30 23.53 -56.50
C THR A 374 22.70 24.81 -57.22
N SER A 375 22.42 25.98 -56.64
CA SER A 375 22.81 27.28 -57.22
C SER A 375 24.34 27.40 -57.33
N PHE A 376 25.08 26.95 -56.32
CA PHE A 376 26.55 26.90 -56.35
C PHE A 376 27.08 26.00 -57.47
N TYR A 377 26.53 24.79 -57.59
CA TYR A 377 26.93 23.86 -58.63
C TYR A 377 26.58 24.36 -60.04
N MET A 378 25.43 25.02 -60.23
CA MET A 378 25.12 25.66 -61.52
C MET A 378 26.18 26.70 -61.91
N GLY A 379 26.69 27.48 -60.95
CA GLY A 379 27.80 28.40 -61.17
C GLY A 379 29.10 27.70 -61.54
N TRP A 380 29.40 26.59 -60.86
CA TRP A 380 30.57 25.75 -61.14
C TRP A 380 30.52 25.14 -62.55
N GLN A 381 29.35 24.60 -62.94
CA GLN A 381 29.11 24.07 -64.29
C GLN A 381 29.22 25.17 -65.37
N GLN A 382 28.74 26.38 -65.10
CA GLN A 382 28.87 27.50 -66.03
C GLN A 382 30.33 27.82 -66.36
N TYR A 383 31.24 27.71 -65.38
CA TYR A 383 32.67 27.88 -65.62
C TYR A 383 33.24 26.76 -66.50
N LEU A 384 32.94 25.51 -66.15
CA LEU A 384 33.39 24.34 -66.92
C LEU A 384 32.89 24.36 -68.37
N ASN A 385 31.68 24.88 -68.60
CA ASN A 385 31.07 24.95 -69.92
C ASN A 385 31.64 26.05 -70.83
N ASN A 386 32.39 27.01 -70.30
CA ASN A 386 33.01 28.07 -71.09
C ASN A 386 34.32 27.64 -71.80
N THR A 387 34.78 26.40 -71.61
CA THR A 387 36.03 25.89 -72.19
C THR A 387 35.88 24.42 -72.62
N THR A 388 36.52 24.05 -73.74
CA THR A 388 36.51 22.67 -74.29
C THR A 388 37.59 21.76 -73.69
N GLU A 389 38.46 22.28 -72.83
CA GLU A 389 39.60 21.55 -72.24
C GLU A 389 39.24 20.66 -71.04
N PHE A 390 38.03 20.80 -70.46
CA PHE A 390 37.65 20.14 -69.20
C PHE A 390 36.60 19.03 -69.35
N ILE A 391 36.59 18.29 -70.46
CA ILE A 391 35.55 17.28 -70.74
C ILE A 391 35.56 16.17 -69.68
N ASN A 392 36.73 15.69 -69.26
CA ASN A 392 36.85 14.63 -68.26
C ASN A 392 36.47 15.12 -66.84
N GLU A 393 36.80 16.36 -66.52
CA GLU A 393 36.50 16.99 -65.23
C GLU A 393 35.02 17.31 -65.05
N LYS A 394 34.28 17.52 -66.15
CA LYS A 394 32.82 17.71 -66.13
C LYS A 394 32.10 16.48 -65.61
N ASP A 395 32.40 15.31 -66.18
CA ASP A 395 31.76 14.05 -65.80
C ASP A 395 32.07 13.70 -64.33
N LEU A 396 33.31 13.93 -63.89
CA LEU A 396 33.72 13.72 -62.50
C LEU A 396 33.07 14.70 -61.53
N CYS A 397 32.92 15.98 -61.89
CA CYS A 397 32.21 16.96 -61.07
C CYS A 397 30.72 16.65 -60.95
N GLU A 398 30.09 16.18 -62.03
CA GLU A 398 28.68 15.81 -62.05
C GLU A 398 28.41 14.56 -61.21
N GLN A 399 29.25 13.54 -61.34
CA GLN A 399 29.19 12.37 -60.47
C GLN A 399 29.39 12.78 -59.00
N THR A 400 30.39 13.61 -58.69
CA THR A 400 30.67 14.07 -57.33
C THR A 400 29.51 14.85 -56.72
N PHE A 401 28.87 15.73 -57.49
CA PHE A 401 27.71 16.50 -57.02
C PHE A 401 26.49 15.60 -56.79
N ASN A 402 26.20 14.68 -57.71
CA ASN A 402 25.07 13.74 -57.57
C ASN A 402 25.25 12.79 -56.38
N GLU A 403 26.45 12.24 -56.18
CA GLU A 403 26.79 11.43 -55.00
C GLU A 403 26.65 12.24 -53.71
N PHE A 404 27.09 13.50 -53.72
CA PHE A 404 26.96 14.40 -52.58
C PHE A 404 25.49 14.65 -52.22
N ILE A 405 24.66 15.08 -53.19
CA ILE A 405 23.23 15.34 -52.96
C ILE A 405 22.49 14.07 -52.49
N GLN A 406 22.77 12.91 -53.08
CA GLN A 406 22.18 11.64 -52.62
C GLN A 406 22.56 11.32 -51.17
N SER A 407 23.82 11.50 -50.80
CA SER A 407 24.29 11.23 -49.43
C SER A 407 23.66 12.13 -48.36
N GLN A 408 23.32 13.38 -48.72
CA GLN A 408 22.83 14.37 -47.77
C GLN A 408 21.29 14.42 -47.69
N PHE A 409 20.58 14.17 -48.79
CA PHE A 409 19.12 14.34 -48.84
C PHE A 409 18.33 13.03 -49.04
N HIS A 410 18.98 11.92 -49.41
CA HIS A 410 18.35 10.61 -49.53
C HIS A 410 18.95 9.60 -48.55
N LEU A 411 18.63 9.76 -47.26
CA LEU A 411 18.70 8.71 -46.25
C LEU A 411 17.29 8.26 -45.82
N THR A 412 16.47 7.89 -46.80
CA THR A 412 15.30 7.02 -46.58
C THR A 412 15.03 6.27 -47.87
N VAL A 413 15.62 5.08 -48.03
CA VAL A 413 15.01 3.82 -48.49
C VAL A 413 16.16 2.81 -48.61
N SER A 414 16.52 2.15 -47.52
CA SER A 414 16.95 0.74 -47.52
C SER A 414 17.28 0.28 -46.11
N ALA A 415 16.25 -0.12 -45.38
CA ALA A 415 16.34 -1.14 -44.35
C ALA A 415 15.01 -1.92 -44.42
N ASN A 416 15.04 -3.04 -45.15
CA ASN A 416 14.13 -4.16 -44.93
C ASN A 416 14.70 -5.02 -43.82
#